data_AF-A0A7G5LXT4-F1
#
_entry.id   AF-A0A7G5LXT4-F1
#
_cell.length_a   1.000
_cell.length_b   1.000
_cell.length_c   1.000
_cell.angle_alpha   90.00
_cell.angle_beta   90.00
_cell.angle_gamma   90.00
#
_symmetry.space_group_name_H-M   'P 1'
#
loop_
_entity.id
_entity.type
_entity.pdbx_description
1 polymer ?
#
loop_
_entity_poly.entity_id
_entity_poly.type
_entity_poly.pdbx_seq_one_letter_code
_entity_poly.pdbx_strand_id
1 'polypeptide(L)'
;MNRPIRWSAGALVWRPAPGGSPTDLQVLLVHRPRHDDWTVPKGTVERGEVRPVTAVREVEEETGVTARLGVPLLELEYEYAPGRMKNVAYWAATAVRGDADAYEPNKEIDGVAWVPLTKAAKRLSYDSDRSVLDAFAERLSSGALDARTLLVVRHATARPRQRWRKDPLARPLSAEGKNEARGLRPLLAAYGVHHLRSSAALRCAATLSPYADALHRPIVLDHRLDEPREGGPEKKRPVAEAMAEAVDHKRPVVVCGHRPVLPRMLEVVGVDASAVDADPLPAAGLVVVHHRRGEVRAIERHDPH
;
A
#
# COMPACT_ATOMS: atom_id res chain seq x y z
N MET A 1 -18.14 -27.63 2.11
CA MET A 1 -17.58 -27.30 3.45
C MET A 1 -16.65 -26.11 3.27
N ASN A 2 -16.93 -24.98 3.94
CA ASN A 2 -16.09 -23.79 3.88
C ASN A 2 -14.78 -24.09 4.63
N ARG A 3 -13.64 -24.22 3.92
CA ARG A 3 -12.34 -24.48 4.56
C ARG A 3 -11.83 -23.14 5.12
N PRO A 4 -11.55 -23.01 6.43
CA PRO A 4 -11.06 -21.75 6.98
C PRO A 4 -9.70 -21.41 6.37
N ILE A 5 -9.60 -20.23 5.77
CA ILE A 5 -8.37 -19.69 5.18
C ILE A 5 -7.63 -18.89 6.25
N ARG A 6 -6.34 -19.21 6.46
CA ARG A 6 -5.43 -18.35 7.20
C ARG A 6 -4.81 -17.33 6.25
N TRP A 7 -5.06 -16.06 6.48
CA TRP A 7 -4.48 -14.96 5.70
C TRP A 7 -3.09 -14.60 6.22
N SER A 8 -2.19 -14.31 5.30
CA SER A 8 -0.81 -13.93 5.58
C SER A 8 -0.31 -12.94 4.53
N ALA A 9 0.74 -12.23 4.87
CA ALA A 9 1.36 -11.28 3.97
C ALA A 9 2.86 -11.20 4.21
N GLY A 10 3.60 -10.84 3.17
CA GLY A 10 5.04 -10.65 3.25
C GLY A 10 5.55 -9.73 2.16
N ALA A 11 6.85 -9.47 2.16
CA ALA A 11 7.47 -8.71 1.09
C ALA A 11 8.87 -9.20 0.76
N LEU A 12 9.16 -9.22 -0.53
CA LEU A 12 10.53 -9.38 -1.01
C LEU A 12 11.20 -8.01 -0.98
N VAL A 13 11.93 -7.76 0.11
CA VAL A 13 12.68 -6.51 0.27
C VAL A 13 13.93 -6.58 -0.59
N TRP A 14 14.18 -5.54 -1.37
CA TRP A 14 15.33 -5.45 -2.25
C TRP A 14 16.08 -4.12 -2.10
N ARG A 15 17.36 -4.14 -2.46
CA ARG A 15 18.23 -2.96 -2.56
C ARG A 15 19.33 -3.16 -3.61
N PRO A 16 19.93 -2.09 -4.14
CA PRO A 16 21.20 -2.18 -4.84
C PRO A 16 22.30 -2.73 -3.92
N ALA A 17 23.21 -3.54 -4.47
CA ALA A 17 24.34 -4.09 -3.76
C ALA A 17 25.31 -2.96 -3.35
N PRO A 18 25.83 -2.95 -2.11
CA PRO A 18 26.84 -1.98 -1.69
C PRO A 18 28.06 -2.00 -2.61
N GLY A 19 28.41 -0.84 -3.19
CA GLY A 19 29.57 -0.71 -4.09
C GLY A 19 29.43 -1.40 -5.46
N GLY A 20 28.28 -1.98 -5.79
CA GLY A 20 28.00 -2.61 -7.08
C GLY A 20 27.40 -1.65 -8.11
N SER A 21 27.10 -2.17 -9.31
CA SER A 21 26.29 -1.45 -10.31
C SER A 21 24.87 -1.22 -9.76
N PRO A 22 24.16 -0.15 -10.18
CA PRO A 22 22.73 0.04 -9.86
C PRO A 22 21.83 -1.16 -10.24
N THR A 23 22.30 -2.03 -11.13
CA THR A 23 21.62 -3.25 -11.56
C THR A 23 21.95 -4.47 -10.72
N ASP A 24 22.98 -4.42 -9.89
CA ASP A 24 23.35 -5.51 -8.99
C ASP A 24 22.43 -5.45 -7.77
N LEU A 25 21.39 -6.27 -7.77
CA LEU A 25 20.40 -6.27 -6.70
C LEU A 25 20.66 -7.36 -5.67
N GLN A 26 20.35 -7.05 -4.42
CA GLN A 26 20.24 -8.00 -3.32
C GLN A 26 18.80 -8.04 -2.82
N VAL A 27 18.37 -9.21 -2.34
CA VAL A 27 17.08 -9.43 -1.68
C VAL A 27 17.29 -9.90 -0.25
N LEU A 28 16.35 -9.57 0.63
CA LEU A 28 16.41 -9.93 2.04
C LEU A 28 15.67 -11.24 2.27
N LEU A 29 16.38 -12.23 2.83
CA LEU A 29 15.83 -13.53 3.18
C LEU A 29 16.05 -13.80 4.68
N VAL A 30 15.20 -14.66 5.25
CA VAL A 30 15.26 -15.07 6.66
C VAL A 30 15.46 -16.57 6.78
N HIS A 31 16.15 -17.00 7.82
CA HIS A 31 16.35 -18.39 8.21
C HIS A 31 15.53 -18.73 9.44
N ARG A 32 14.85 -19.89 9.41
CA ARG A 32 14.01 -20.35 10.52
C ARG A 32 14.59 -21.63 11.12
N PRO A 33 15.12 -21.60 12.36
CA PRO A 33 15.82 -22.74 12.95
C PRO A 33 14.90 -23.94 13.18
N ARG A 34 13.60 -23.71 13.41
CA ARG A 34 12.62 -24.78 13.61
C ARG A 34 12.50 -25.72 12.40
N HIS A 35 12.72 -25.20 11.20
CA HIS A 35 12.55 -25.92 9.95
C HIS A 35 13.85 -26.08 9.16
N ASP A 36 14.92 -25.39 9.58
CA ASP A 36 16.20 -25.30 8.86
C ASP A 36 15.99 -24.84 7.41
N ASP A 37 15.21 -23.77 7.24
CA ASP A 37 14.80 -23.27 5.93
C ASP A 37 15.06 -21.78 5.74
N TRP A 38 15.23 -21.39 4.48
CA TRP A 38 15.34 -19.99 4.05
C TRP A 38 14.10 -19.60 3.25
N THR A 39 13.43 -18.52 3.69
CA THR A 39 12.19 -18.05 3.06
C THR A 39 12.18 -16.53 2.85
N VAL A 40 11.21 -16.05 2.08
CA VAL A 40 10.86 -14.62 2.05
C VAL A 40 10.18 -14.26 3.38
N PRO A 41 10.45 -13.08 3.98
CA PRO A 41 9.79 -12.66 5.20
C PRO A 41 8.27 -12.55 5.04
N LYS A 42 7.51 -13.13 5.99
CA LYS A 42 6.04 -13.19 5.96
C LYS A 42 5.45 -13.80 7.23
N GLY A 43 4.31 -13.26 7.65
CA GLY A 43 3.53 -13.84 8.74
C GLY A 43 2.02 -13.59 8.63
N THR A 44 1.32 -13.77 9.74
CA THR A 44 -0.14 -13.92 9.77
C THR A 44 -0.80 -12.57 9.91
N VAL A 45 -1.88 -12.33 9.16
CA VAL A 45 -2.68 -11.10 9.30
C VAL A 45 -3.35 -11.09 10.68
N GLU A 46 -3.09 -10.05 11.46
CA GLU A 46 -3.71 -9.87 12.77
C GLU A 46 -5.15 -9.34 12.66
N ARG A 47 -5.90 -9.41 13.77
CA ARG A 47 -7.29 -8.95 13.79
C ARG A 47 -7.35 -7.44 13.51
N GLY A 48 -8.05 -7.07 12.44
CA GLY A 48 -8.23 -5.66 12.04
C GLY A 48 -7.04 -5.08 11.26
N GLU A 49 -6.06 -5.91 10.91
CA GLU A 49 -4.94 -5.54 10.07
C GLU A 49 -5.26 -5.83 8.59
N VAL A 50 -4.77 -4.98 7.69
CA VAL A 50 -4.82 -5.23 6.24
C VAL A 50 -3.50 -5.79 5.76
N ARG A 51 -3.52 -6.63 4.73
CA ARG A 51 -2.34 -7.37 4.23
C ARG A 51 -1.09 -6.50 3.96
N PRO A 52 -1.17 -5.29 3.37
CA PRO A 52 0.02 -4.43 3.22
C PRO A 52 0.65 -4.01 4.55
N VAL A 53 -0.16 -3.79 5.59
CA VAL A 53 0.33 -3.44 6.93
C VAL A 53 1.01 -4.66 7.56
N THR A 54 0.38 -5.82 7.47
CA THR A 54 0.96 -7.11 7.88
C THR A 54 2.31 -7.33 7.20
N ALA A 55 2.41 -7.13 5.88
CA ALA A 55 3.67 -7.35 5.14
C ALA A 55 4.83 -6.50 5.68
N VAL A 56 4.59 -5.23 5.99
CA VAL A 56 5.64 -4.33 6.53
C VAL A 56 5.98 -4.67 7.98
N ARG A 57 4.97 -4.96 8.81
CA ARG A 57 5.17 -5.37 10.21
C ARG A 57 6.01 -6.63 10.29
N GLU A 58 5.64 -7.67 9.55
CA GLU A 58 6.32 -8.97 9.55
C GLU A 58 7.77 -8.84 9.05
N VAL A 59 8.00 -8.03 8.01
CA VAL A 59 9.36 -7.72 7.58
C VAL A 59 10.16 -7.05 8.71
N GLU A 60 9.60 -6.06 9.40
CA GLU A 60 10.30 -5.37 10.49
C GLU A 60 10.57 -6.31 11.68
N GLU A 61 9.62 -7.17 12.04
CA GLU A 61 9.74 -8.16 13.14
C GLU A 61 10.76 -9.28 12.82
N GLU A 62 10.75 -9.79 11.59
CA GLU A 62 11.62 -10.90 11.18
C GLU A 62 13.03 -10.45 10.76
N THR A 63 13.23 -9.17 10.46
CA THR A 63 14.51 -8.70 9.87
C THR A 63 15.11 -7.45 10.51
N GLY A 64 14.35 -6.71 11.32
CA GLY A 64 14.75 -5.39 11.83
C GLY A 64 14.81 -4.29 10.76
N VAL A 65 14.47 -4.61 9.50
CA VAL A 65 14.45 -3.65 8.39
C VAL A 65 13.06 -3.06 8.25
N THR A 66 12.96 -1.73 8.25
CA THR A 66 11.71 -1.08 7.87
C THR A 66 11.65 -0.94 6.36
N ALA A 67 10.64 -1.53 5.76
CA ALA A 67 10.43 -1.53 4.32
C ALA A 67 9.31 -0.57 3.89
N ARG A 68 9.41 -0.09 2.65
CA ARG A 68 8.36 0.63 1.94
C ARG A 68 7.90 -0.21 0.78
N LEU A 69 6.61 -0.52 0.73
CA LEU A 69 6.01 -1.32 -0.32
C LEU A 69 6.00 -0.58 -1.67
N GLY A 70 6.22 -1.36 -2.72
CA GLY A 70 6.00 -1.00 -4.12
C GLY A 70 4.93 -1.90 -4.74
N VAL A 71 5.15 -2.33 -5.97
CA VAL A 71 4.18 -3.15 -6.72
C VAL A 71 3.89 -4.50 -6.04
N PRO A 72 2.65 -5.00 -6.10
CA PRO A 72 2.34 -6.38 -5.72
C PRO A 72 3.07 -7.37 -6.65
N LEU A 73 3.47 -8.51 -6.09
CA LEU A 73 4.16 -9.59 -6.81
C LEU A 73 3.17 -10.68 -7.20
N LEU A 74 2.67 -11.41 -6.21
CA LEU A 74 1.71 -12.49 -6.40
C LEU A 74 0.96 -12.79 -5.10
N GLU A 75 -0.10 -13.59 -5.24
CA GLU A 75 -0.85 -14.20 -4.16
C GLU A 75 -0.82 -15.71 -4.32
N LEU A 76 -0.48 -16.44 -3.26
CA LEU A 76 -0.36 -17.88 -3.24
C LEU A 76 -1.37 -18.49 -2.27
N GLU A 77 -2.17 -19.45 -2.75
CA GLU A 77 -3.05 -20.24 -1.91
C GLU A 77 -2.62 -21.70 -1.92
N TYR A 78 -2.41 -22.28 -0.74
CA TYR A 78 -2.02 -23.68 -0.60
C TYR A 78 -2.55 -24.30 0.70
N GLU A 79 -2.70 -25.62 0.69
CA GLU A 79 -3.09 -26.40 1.85
C GLU A 79 -1.84 -26.69 2.70
N TYR A 80 -1.76 -26.14 3.92
CA TYR A 80 -0.59 -26.33 4.81
C TYR A 80 -0.79 -27.45 5.83
N ALA A 81 -2.03 -27.91 5.99
CA ALA A 81 -2.41 -29.08 6.77
C ALA A 81 -3.77 -29.59 6.26
N PRO A 82 -4.13 -30.87 6.45
CA PRO A 82 -5.40 -31.42 5.98
C PRO A 82 -6.62 -30.56 6.36
N GLY A 83 -7.33 -30.06 5.36
CA GLY A 83 -8.50 -29.20 5.47
C GLY A 83 -8.21 -27.74 5.83
N ARG A 84 -6.95 -27.32 5.92
CA ARG A 84 -6.54 -25.96 6.32
C ARG A 84 -5.77 -25.26 5.21
N MET A 85 -6.38 -24.20 4.69
CA MET A 85 -5.81 -23.37 3.62
C MET A 85 -5.03 -22.21 4.20
N LYS A 86 -3.95 -21.82 3.54
CA LYS A 86 -3.22 -20.57 3.78
C LYS A 86 -3.18 -19.78 2.49
N ASN A 87 -3.45 -18.49 2.59
CA ASN A 87 -3.30 -17.52 1.52
C ASN A 87 -2.22 -16.50 1.92
N VAL A 88 -1.26 -16.26 1.03
CA VAL A 88 -0.15 -15.34 1.26
C VAL A 88 -0.05 -14.36 0.11
N ALA A 89 -0.20 -13.06 0.38
CA ALA A 89 0.06 -12.00 -0.58
C ALA A 89 1.48 -11.44 -0.39
N TYR A 90 2.18 -11.18 -1.50
CA TYR A 90 3.54 -10.64 -1.49
C TYR A 90 3.65 -9.34 -2.29
N TRP A 91 4.48 -8.44 -1.78
CA TRP A 91 4.87 -7.19 -2.44
C TRP A 91 6.36 -7.14 -2.70
N ALA A 92 6.77 -6.39 -3.73
CA ALA A 92 8.13 -5.89 -3.81
C ALA A 92 8.25 -4.73 -2.81
N ALA A 93 9.34 -4.67 -2.06
CA ALA A 93 9.54 -3.58 -1.11
C ALA A 93 10.98 -3.07 -1.13
N THR A 94 11.16 -1.79 -0.80
CA THR A 94 12.49 -1.16 -0.70
C THR A 94 12.84 -0.93 0.76
N ALA A 95 14.08 -1.24 1.15
CA ALA A 95 14.56 -0.92 2.49
C ALA A 95 14.67 0.59 2.67
N VAL A 96 14.08 1.13 3.74
CA VAL A 96 14.10 2.57 4.07
C VAL A 96 15.08 2.88 5.19
N ARG A 97 15.11 2.02 6.21
CA ARG A 97 15.97 2.11 7.39
C ARG A 97 16.12 0.72 8.01
N GLY A 98 16.95 0.64 9.04
CA GLY A 98 17.26 -0.60 9.74
C GLY A 98 18.50 -1.26 9.16
N ASP A 99 19.09 -2.12 9.97
CA ASP A 99 20.28 -2.87 9.63
C ASP A 99 20.02 -4.35 9.91
N ALA A 100 19.99 -5.14 8.84
CA ALA A 100 19.81 -6.58 8.96
C ALA A 100 20.96 -7.25 9.73
N ASP A 101 22.15 -6.65 9.71
CA ASP A 101 23.32 -7.15 10.43
C ASP A 101 23.21 -6.87 11.94
N ALA A 102 22.34 -5.94 12.34
CA ALA A 102 22.03 -5.63 13.74
C ALA A 102 20.81 -6.40 14.26
N TYR A 103 20.22 -7.31 13.45
CA TYR A 103 19.10 -8.12 13.89
C TYR A 103 19.51 -9.04 15.04
N GLU A 104 18.71 -9.10 16.10
CA GLU A 104 18.93 -9.99 17.23
C GLU A 104 18.21 -11.34 16.98
N PRO A 105 18.95 -12.45 16.80
CA PRO A 105 18.37 -13.77 16.64
C PRO A 105 17.40 -14.13 17.77
N ASN A 106 16.28 -14.73 17.41
CA ASN A 106 15.29 -15.24 18.34
C ASN A 106 14.89 -16.69 17.99
N LYS A 107 13.88 -17.22 18.69
CA LYS A 107 13.46 -18.63 18.53
C LYS A 107 12.75 -18.91 17.19
N GLU A 108 12.29 -17.87 16.51
CA GLU A 108 11.56 -17.94 15.25
C GLU A 108 12.48 -17.69 14.05
N ILE A 109 13.32 -16.66 14.13
CA ILE A 109 14.32 -16.30 13.12
C ILE A 109 15.69 -16.21 13.78
N ASP A 110 16.66 -17.02 13.32
CA ASP A 110 18.04 -16.98 13.82
C ASP A 110 19.05 -16.49 12.78
N GLY A 111 18.59 -16.21 11.56
CA GLY A 111 19.43 -15.66 10.49
C GLY A 111 18.67 -14.72 9.56
N VAL A 112 19.31 -13.61 9.22
CA VAL A 112 18.82 -12.63 8.24
C VAL A 112 19.96 -12.36 7.27
N ALA A 113 19.70 -12.37 5.97
CA ALA A 113 20.76 -12.17 4.98
C ALA A 113 20.30 -11.39 3.75
N TRP A 114 21.13 -10.43 3.35
CA TRP A 114 21.09 -9.85 2.02
C TRP A 114 21.76 -10.82 1.03
N VAL A 115 20.96 -11.42 0.16
CA VAL A 115 21.42 -12.40 -0.82
C VAL A 115 21.40 -11.77 -2.22
N PRO A 116 22.49 -11.88 -3.01
CA PRO A 116 22.47 -11.46 -4.41
C PRO A 116 21.30 -12.09 -5.16
N LEU A 117 20.56 -11.32 -5.96
CA LEU A 117 19.37 -11.79 -6.66
C LEU A 117 19.65 -13.06 -7.48
N THR A 118 20.82 -13.13 -8.12
CA THR A 118 21.28 -14.28 -8.92
C THR A 118 21.52 -15.56 -8.11
N LYS A 119 21.67 -15.44 -6.77
CA LYS A 119 21.87 -16.57 -5.85
C LYS A 119 20.62 -16.88 -5.03
N ALA A 120 19.64 -15.98 -4.99
CA ALA A 120 18.46 -16.10 -4.12
C ALA A 120 17.66 -17.39 -4.39
N ALA A 121 17.44 -17.76 -5.65
CA ALA A 121 16.69 -18.96 -6.01
C ALA A 121 17.31 -20.26 -5.47
N LYS A 122 18.64 -20.32 -5.39
CA LYS A 122 19.38 -21.47 -4.82
C LYS A 122 19.38 -21.47 -3.30
N ARG A 123 19.18 -20.31 -2.67
CA ARG A 123 19.16 -20.18 -1.22
C ARG A 123 17.81 -20.55 -0.63
N LEU A 124 16.71 -20.23 -1.33
CA LEU A 124 15.35 -20.52 -0.88
C LEU A 124 15.07 -22.02 -0.79
N SER A 125 14.35 -22.43 0.25
CA SER A 125 14.02 -23.84 0.47
C SER A 125 12.80 -24.29 -0.33
N TYR A 126 11.80 -23.42 -0.53
CA TYR A 126 10.52 -23.79 -1.12
C TYR A 126 10.30 -23.23 -2.53
N ASP A 127 9.59 -23.99 -3.36
CA ASP A 127 9.18 -23.54 -4.70
C ASP A 127 8.23 -22.35 -4.66
N SER A 128 7.38 -22.27 -3.63
CA SER A 128 6.49 -21.13 -3.41
C SER A 128 7.26 -19.82 -3.25
N ASP A 129 8.36 -19.80 -2.49
CA ASP A 129 9.22 -18.63 -2.36
C ASP A 129 9.98 -18.34 -3.65
N ARG A 130 10.37 -19.37 -4.43
CA ARG A 130 10.97 -19.18 -5.77
C ARG A 130 9.99 -18.50 -6.73
N SER A 131 8.70 -18.84 -6.68
CA SER A 131 7.68 -18.12 -7.46
C SER A 131 7.57 -16.63 -7.11
N VAL A 132 7.90 -16.24 -5.87
CA VAL A 132 8.01 -14.82 -5.48
C VAL A 132 9.18 -14.14 -6.19
N LEU A 133 10.32 -14.82 -6.31
CA LEU A 133 11.47 -14.31 -7.07
C LEU A 133 11.17 -14.20 -8.57
N ASP A 134 10.44 -15.17 -9.13
CA ASP A 134 10.07 -15.15 -10.55
C ASP A 134 9.15 -13.95 -10.85
N ALA A 135 8.12 -13.73 -10.02
CA ALA A 135 7.26 -12.55 -10.13
C ALA A 135 8.06 -11.25 -9.95
N PHE A 136 9.02 -11.22 -9.02
CA PHE A 136 9.91 -10.08 -8.85
C PHE A 136 10.76 -9.80 -10.10
N ALA A 137 11.33 -10.84 -10.71
CA ALA A 137 12.12 -10.72 -11.93
C ALA A 137 11.28 -10.21 -13.11
N GLU A 138 10.01 -10.60 -13.21
CA GLU A 138 9.06 -10.06 -14.19
C GLU A 138 8.77 -8.57 -13.96
N ARG A 139 8.58 -8.15 -12.70
CA ARG A 139 8.42 -6.71 -12.36
C ARG A 139 9.70 -5.92 -12.60
N LEU A 140 10.87 -6.53 -12.41
CA LEU A 140 12.16 -5.92 -12.73
C LEU A 140 12.32 -5.71 -14.23
N SER A 141 12.08 -6.75 -15.05
CA SER A 141 12.27 -6.70 -16.50
C SER A 141 11.30 -5.75 -17.21
N SER A 142 10.06 -5.65 -16.72
CA SER A 142 9.07 -4.67 -17.18
C SER A 142 9.34 -3.24 -16.65
N GLY A 143 10.30 -3.07 -15.74
CA GLY A 143 10.60 -1.79 -15.11
C GLY A 143 9.49 -1.30 -14.17
N ALA A 144 8.63 -2.20 -13.69
CA ALA A 144 7.57 -1.92 -12.72
C ALA A 144 8.12 -1.66 -11.31
N LEU A 145 9.31 -2.13 -10.97
CA LEU A 145 9.96 -1.82 -9.68
C LEU A 145 10.30 -0.34 -9.51
N ASP A 146 10.46 0.41 -10.62
CA ASP A 146 10.66 1.86 -10.64
C ASP A 146 9.36 2.65 -10.54
N ALA A 147 8.22 1.97 -10.40
CA ALA A 147 6.93 2.63 -10.33
C ALA A 147 6.86 3.54 -9.08
N ARG A 148 6.24 4.70 -9.27
CA ARG A 148 5.85 5.60 -8.20
C ARG A 148 4.46 5.21 -7.71
N THR A 149 4.17 5.55 -6.46
CA THR A 149 2.93 5.16 -5.81
C THR A 149 2.04 6.38 -5.59
N LEU A 150 0.82 6.32 -6.12
CA LEU A 150 -0.25 7.29 -5.89
C LEU A 150 -1.41 6.57 -5.21
N LEU A 151 -1.90 7.11 -4.09
CA LEU A 151 -3.06 6.57 -3.39
C LEU A 151 -4.23 7.52 -3.59
N VAL A 152 -5.36 7.00 -4.04
CA VAL A 152 -6.62 7.72 -4.15
C VAL A 152 -7.55 7.22 -3.04
N VAL A 153 -7.92 8.12 -2.13
CA VAL A 153 -8.67 7.77 -0.90
C VAL A 153 -10.02 8.47 -0.91
N ARG A 154 -11.09 7.74 -0.64
CA ARG A 154 -12.38 8.36 -0.29
C ARG A 154 -12.32 8.90 1.14
N HIS A 155 -12.85 10.09 1.39
CA HIS A 155 -12.96 10.57 2.78
C HIS A 155 -13.70 9.56 3.68
N ALA A 156 -13.30 9.52 4.95
CA ALA A 156 -13.93 8.72 5.98
C ALA A 156 -15.39 9.15 6.25
N THR A 157 -16.13 8.35 7.00
CA THR A 157 -17.55 8.54 7.30
C THR A 157 -17.78 9.90 7.93
N ALA A 158 -18.59 10.72 7.26
CA ALA A 158 -18.91 12.07 7.69
C ALA A 158 -20.31 12.16 8.29
N ARG A 159 -20.58 13.20 9.09
CA ARG A 159 -21.91 13.42 9.66
C ARG A 159 -22.99 13.43 8.56
N PRO A 160 -24.20 12.88 8.79
CA PRO A 160 -25.23 12.80 7.76
C PRO A 160 -25.56 14.16 7.13
N ARG A 161 -25.60 14.24 5.79
CA ARG A 161 -25.90 15.47 5.04
C ARG A 161 -27.24 16.07 5.48
N GLN A 162 -28.26 15.23 5.66
CA GLN A 162 -29.61 15.64 6.11
C GLN A 162 -29.65 16.29 7.49
N ARG A 163 -28.63 16.11 8.33
CA ARG A 163 -28.55 16.71 9.69
C ARG A 163 -27.56 17.87 9.76
N TRP A 164 -26.92 18.23 8.65
CA TRP A 164 -25.99 19.35 8.56
C TRP A 164 -26.68 20.57 7.94
N ARG A 165 -26.72 21.69 8.66
CA ARG A 165 -27.40 22.93 8.23
C ARG A 165 -26.43 24.09 7.93
N LYS A 166 -25.12 23.86 8.13
CA LYS A 166 -24.06 24.84 7.87
C LYS A 166 -23.45 24.61 6.49
N ASP A 167 -22.39 25.36 6.17
CA ASP A 167 -21.57 25.17 4.97
C ASP A 167 -21.24 23.68 4.72
N PRO A 168 -21.59 23.11 3.56
CA PRO A 168 -21.24 21.74 3.17
C PRO A 168 -19.74 21.40 3.25
N LEU A 169 -18.84 22.37 3.04
CA LEU A 169 -17.39 22.16 3.17
C LEU A 169 -16.99 22.01 4.64
N ALA A 170 -17.68 22.67 5.56
CA ALA A 170 -17.43 22.58 7.00
C ALA A 170 -17.97 21.29 7.66
N ARG A 171 -18.58 20.37 6.89
CA ARG A 171 -19.17 19.13 7.41
C ARG A 171 -18.07 18.18 7.93
N PRO A 172 -18.03 17.85 9.24
CA PRO A 172 -16.96 17.08 9.83
C PRO A 172 -17.19 15.56 9.71
N LEU A 173 -16.14 14.81 10.05
CA LEU A 173 -16.21 13.36 10.28
C LEU A 173 -17.18 13.01 11.43
N SER A 174 -17.80 11.83 11.33
CA SER A 174 -18.50 11.20 12.46
C SER A 174 -17.49 10.64 13.49
N ALA A 175 -17.96 10.07 14.59
CA ALA A 175 -17.08 9.38 15.54
C ALA A 175 -16.41 8.15 14.89
N GLU A 176 -17.20 7.37 14.15
CA GLU A 176 -16.74 6.25 13.32
C GLU A 176 -15.71 6.72 12.29
N GLY A 177 -15.98 7.78 11.52
CA GLY A 177 -15.03 8.30 10.53
C GLY A 177 -13.71 8.78 11.13
N LYS A 178 -13.70 9.22 12.39
CA LYS A 178 -12.43 9.52 13.10
C LYS A 178 -11.64 8.25 13.44
N ASN A 179 -12.32 7.12 13.70
CA ASN A 179 -11.66 5.84 13.87
C ASN A 179 -11.11 5.35 12.53
N GLU A 180 -11.90 5.45 11.47
CA GLU A 180 -11.50 5.11 10.12
C GLU A 180 -10.24 5.87 9.68
N ALA A 181 -10.25 7.20 9.85
CA ALA A 181 -9.10 8.07 9.57
C ALA A 181 -7.83 7.69 10.36
N ARG A 182 -7.98 7.20 11.60
CA ARG A 182 -6.85 6.70 12.39
C ARG A 182 -6.34 5.36 11.86
N GLY A 183 -7.23 4.48 11.41
CA GLY A 183 -6.88 3.18 10.81
C GLY A 183 -6.16 3.29 9.46
N LEU A 184 -6.30 4.41 8.74
CA LEU A 184 -5.53 4.66 7.52
C LEU A 184 -4.03 4.87 7.75
N ARG A 185 -3.62 5.33 8.94
CA ARG A 185 -2.22 5.66 9.25
C ARG A 185 -1.23 4.54 8.89
N PRO A 186 -1.38 3.30 9.39
CA PRO A 186 -0.44 2.23 9.06
C PRO A 186 -0.41 1.89 7.57
N LEU A 187 -1.56 1.93 6.88
CA LEU A 187 -1.63 1.65 5.45
C LEU A 187 -0.93 2.72 4.61
N LEU A 188 -1.14 4.01 4.91
CA LEU A 188 -0.39 5.10 4.26
C LEU A 188 1.11 5.03 4.57
N ALA A 189 1.48 4.62 5.78
CA ALA A 189 2.87 4.41 6.18
C ALA A 189 3.54 3.26 5.42
N ALA A 190 2.83 2.14 5.18
CA ALA A 190 3.34 0.98 4.46
C ALA A 190 3.83 1.32 3.04
N TYR A 191 3.14 2.25 2.37
CA TYR A 191 3.54 2.77 1.05
C TYR A 191 4.49 3.99 1.12
N GLY A 192 4.85 4.44 2.32
CA GLY A 192 5.76 5.56 2.53
C GLY A 192 5.24 6.89 1.96
N VAL A 193 3.93 7.14 2.13
CA VAL A 193 3.29 8.37 1.68
C VAL A 193 3.99 9.59 2.29
N HIS A 194 4.42 10.51 1.44
CA HIS A 194 5.15 11.69 1.85
C HIS A 194 4.42 13.00 1.51
N HIS A 195 3.61 12.99 0.46
CA HIS A 195 2.81 14.14 0.05
C HIS A 195 1.33 13.86 0.26
N LEU A 196 0.64 14.79 0.93
CA LEU A 196 -0.78 14.68 1.23
C LEU A 196 -1.52 15.80 0.51
N ARG A 197 -2.44 15.45 -0.37
CA ARG A 197 -3.35 16.36 -1.05
C ARG A 197 -4.78 15.98 -0.72
N SER A 198 -5.65 16.96 -0.56
CA SER A 198 -7.05 16.71 -0.21
C SER A 198 -7.94 17.77 -0.83
N SER A 199 -9.19 17.41 -1.12
CA SER A 199 -10.24 18.43 -1.26
C SER A 199 -10.25 19.34 -0.01
N ALA A 200 -10.63 20.60 -0.19
CA ALA A 200 -10.74 21.57 0.89
C ALA A 200 -11.91 21.30 1.86
N ALA A 201 -12.77 20.32 1.58
CA ALA A 201 -13.81 19.92 2.52
C ALA A 201 -13.19 19.38 3.82
N LEU A 202 -13.71 19.83 4.97
CA LEU A 202 -13.21 19.47 6.30
C LEU A 202 -13.13 17.96 6.50
N ARG A 203 -14.13 17.20 6.03
CA ARG A 203 -14.11 15.72 6.09
C ARG A 203 -12.95 15.09 5.32
N CYS A 204 -12.56 15.63 4.16
CA CYS A 204 -11.45 15.10 3.36
C CYS A 204 -10.12 15.42 4.04
N ALA A 205 -9.91 16.67 4.46
CA ALA A 205 -8.70 17.04 5.20
C ALA A 205 -8.58 16.24 6.51
N ALA A 206 -9.66 16.16 7.30
CA ALA A 206 -9.69 15.41 8.56
C ALA A 206 -9.49 13.89 8.40
N THR A 207 -9.75 13.33 7.21
CA THR A 207 -9.44 11.91 6.93
C THR A 207 -7.94 11.67 6.91
N LEU A 208 -7.15 12.63 6.42
CA LEU A 208 -5.70 12.55 6.33
C LEU A 208 -4.97 13.12 7.55
N SER A 209 -5.63 13.97 8.36
CA SER A 209 -5.02 14.64 9.51
C SER A 209 -4.26 13.71 10.46
N PRO A 210 -4.79 12.54 10.89
CA PRO A 210 -4.06 11.66 11.81
C PRO A 210 -2.71 11.17 11.26
N TYR A 211 -2.61 11.03 9.94
CA TYR A 211 -1.36 10.65 9.29
C TYR A 211 -0.45 11.87 9.05
N ALA A 212 -1.04 13.00 8.64
CA ALA A 212 -0.33 14.27 8.48
C ALA A 212 0.38 14.71 9.77
N ASP A 213 -0.30 14.60 10.91
CA ASP A 213 0.22 14.94 12.22
C ASP A 213 1.39 14.02 12.61
N ALA A 214 1.25 12.71 12.38
CA ALA A 214 2.29 11.73 12.67
C ALA A 214 3.54 11.89 11.79
N LEU A 215 3.36 12.38 10.56
CA LEU A 215 4.46 12.67 9.62
C LEU A 215 5.04 14.08 9.81
N HIS A 216 4.41 14.93 10.60
CA HIS A 216 4.69 16.37 10.70
C HIS A 216 4.72 17.06 9.32
N ARG A 217 3.72 16.78 8.48
CA ARG A 217 3.59 17.33 7.13
C ARG A 217 2.24 18.01 6.92
N PRO A 218 2.20 19.15 6.19
CA PRO A 218 0.95 19.80 5.87
C PRO A 218 0.16 18.99 4.84
N ILE A 219 -1.16 19.17 4.87
CA ILE A 219 -2.06 18.72 3.81
C ILE A 219 -2.24 19.88 2.83
N VAL A 220 -1.95 19.64 1.54
CA VAL A 220 -2.24 20.59 0.48
C VAL A 220 -3.74 20.53 0.18
N LEU A 221 -4.46 21.61 0.47
CA LEU A 221 -5.87 21.74 0.13
C LEU A 221 -6.03 22.15 -1.32
N ASP A 222 -6.82 21.40 -2.09
CA ASP A 222 -7.03 21.61 -3.51
C ASP A 222 -8.52 21.69 -3.85
N HIS A 223 -9.01 22.91 -4.06
CA HIS A 223 -10.41 23.21 -4.38
C HIS A 223 -10.90 22.61 -5.71
N ARG A 224 -9.96 22.21 -6.59
CA ARG A 224 -10.28 21.51 -7.83
C ARG A 224 -10.87 20.13 -7.56
N LEU A 225 -10.57 19.53 -6.40
CA LEU A 225 -11.06 18.22 -5.95
C LEU A 225 -12.38 18.30 -5.16
N ASP A 226 -12.89 19.49 -4.82
CA ASP A 226 -14.15 19.62 -4.07
C ASP A 226 -15.34 19.11 -4.89
N GLU A 227 -16.34 18.51 -4.22
CA GLU A 227 -17.60 18.12 -4.86
C GLU A 227 -18.19 19.29 -5.68
N PRO A 228 -18.75 19.02 -6.87
CA PRO A 228 -19.53 20.02 -7.56
C PRO A 228 -20.73 20.44 -6.70
N ARG A 229 -21.14 21.70 -6.81
CA ARG A 229 -22.38 22.17 -6.20
C ARG A 229 -23.55 21.37 -6.79
N GLU A 230 -24.61 21.21 -6.01
CA GLU A 230 -25.82 20.50 -6.46
C GLU A 230 -26.37 21.18 -7.73
N GLY A 231 -26.56 20.40 -8.80
CA GLY A 231 -26.94 20.92 -10.13
C GLY A 231 -25.86 21.71 -10.88
N GLY A 232 -24.65 21.82 -10.34
CA GLY A 232 -23.52 22.50 -10.98
C GLY A 232 -22.78 21.64 -12.00
N PRO A 233 -21.94 22.24 -12.87
CA PRO A 233 -21.19 21.51 -13.88
C PRO A 233 -20.14 20.58 -13.25
N GLU A 234 -19.88 19.46 -13.92
CA GLU A 234 -18.81 18.55 -13.53
C GLU A 234 -17.43 19.22 -13.62
N LYS A 235 -16.55 18.95 -12.64
CA LYS A 235 -15.19 19.50 -12.58
C LYS A 235 -14.16 18.69 -13.38
N LYS A 236 -14.47 18.29 -14.61
CA LYS A 236 -13.62 17.37 -15.41
C LYS A 236 -12.18 17.86 -15.56
N ARG A 237 -12.00 19.10 -16.05
CA ARG A 237 -10.69 19.70 -16.29
C ARG A 237 -9.94 20.04 -15.00
N PRO A 238 -10.55 20.71 -13.99
CA PRO A 238 -9.87 20.96 -12.72
C PRO A 238 -9.37 19.70 -12.02
N VAL A 239 -10.18 18.63 -11.99
CA VAL A 239 -9.77 17.35 -11.39
C VAL A 239 -8.61 16.73 -12.17
N ALA A 240 -8.63 16.81 -13.50
CA ALA A 240 -7.55 16.29 -14.32
C ALA A 240 -6.22 17.00 -14.05
N GLU A 241 -6.23 18.33 -13.94
CA GLU A 241 -5.04 19.13 -13.63
C GLU A 241 -4.49 18.79 -12.23
N ALA A 242 -5.36 18.65 -11.22
CA ALA A 242 -4.96 18.26 -9.86
C ALA A 242 -4.33 16.86 -9.80
N MET A 243 -4.89 15.89 -10.53
CA MET A 243 -4.39 14.52 -10.55
C MET A 243 -3.10 14.39 -11.38
N ALA A 244 -2.96 15.14 -12.48
CA ALA A 244 -1.73 15.18 -13.26
C ALA A 244 -0.55 15.70 -12.41
N GLU A 245 -0.76 16.77 -11.65
CA GLU A 245 0.25 17.25 -10.69
C GLU A 245 0.59 16.20 -9.62
N ALA A 246 -0.40 15.42 -9.14
CA ALA A 246 -0.16 14.35 -8.19
C ALA A 246 0.71 13.24 -8.79
N VAL A 247 0.46 12.83 -10.03
CA VAL A 247 1.25 11.83 -10.77
C VAL A 247 2.70 12.29 -10.98
N ASP A 248 2.94 13.58 -11.13
CA ASP A 248 4.29 14.11 -11.36
C ASP A 248 5.18 14.12 -10.11
N HIS A 249 4.61 13.95 -8.91
CA HIS A 249 5.39 13.85 -7.67
C HIS A 249 6.38 12.68 -7.71
N LYS A 250 7.61 12.92 -7.22
CA LYS A 250 8.68 11.91 -7.18
C LYS A 250 8.55 10.94 -6.01
N ARG A 251 7.93 11.38 -4.91
CA ARG A 251 7.69 10.58 -3.70
C ARG A 251 6.22 10.15 -3.65
N PRO A 252 5.89 9.05 -2.95
CA PRO A 252 4.52 8.59 -2.84
C PRO A 252 3.56 9.67 -2.33
N VAL A 253 2.40 9.76 -2.98
CA VAL A 253 1.40 10.80 -2.73
C VAL A 253 0.04 10.16 -2.42
N VAL A 254 -0.70 10.77 -1.50
CA VAL A 254 -2.12 10.44 -1.27
C VAL A 254 -2.98 11.63 -1.69
N VAL A 255 -4.08 11.34 -2.38
CA VAL A 255 -5.10 12.32 -2.78
C VAL A 255 -6.45 11.89 -2.21
N CYS A 256 -6.99 12.67 -1.28
CA CYS A 256 -8.30 12.41 -0.70
C CYS A 256 -9.41 13.19 -1.42
N GLY A 257 -10.45 12.48 -1.83
CA GLY A 257 -11.57 13.01 -2.59
C GLY A 257 -12.94 12.57 -2.07
N HIS A 258 -13.94 12.72 -2.93
CA HIS A 258 -15.35 12.43 -2.63
C HIS A 258 -15.90 11.40 -3.59
N ARG A 259 -16.89 10.63 -3.15
CA ARG A 259 -17.56 9.61 -3.97
C ARG A 259 -17.88 10.05 -5.42
N PRO A 260 -18.53 11.20 -5.68
CA PRO A 260 -18.84 11.60 -7.06
C PRO A 260 -17.62 12.07 -7.89
N VAL A 261 -16.48 12.33 -7.26
CA VAL A 261 -15.27 12.82 -7.93
C VAL A 261 -14.27 11.68 -8.19
N LEU A 262 -14.31 10.62 -7.37
CA LEU A 262 -13.38 9.48 -7.44
C LEU A 262 -13.32 8.80 -8.81
N PRO A 263 -14.44 8.52 -9.52
CA PRO A 263 -14.36 7.90 -10.84
C PRO A 263 -13.49 8.72 -11.81
N ARG A 264 -13.65 10.06 -11.80
CA ARG A 264 -12.83 10.94 -12.64
C ARG A 264 -11.38 11.01 -12.17
N MET A 265 -11.12 10.95 -10.87
CA MET A 265 -9.74 10.91 -10.36
C MET A 265 -8.99 9.66 -10.84
N LEU A 266 -9.66 8.50 -10.80
CA LEU A 266 -9.12 7.23 -11.27
C LEU A 266 -8.95 7.20 -12.79
N GLU A 267 -9.94 7.70 -13.54
CA GLU A 267 -9.89 7.77 -15.00
C GLU A 267 -8.67 8.56 -15.50
N VAL A 268 -8.37 9.70 -14.87
CA VAL A 268 -7.21 10.55 -15.24
C VAL A 268 -5.88 9.84 -15.07
N VAL A 269 -5.80 8.91 -14.12
CA VAL A 269 -4.58 8.12 -13.88
C VAL A 269 -4.61 6.76 -14.57
N GLY A 270 -5.50 6.59 -15.55
CA GLY A 270 -5.58 5.38 -16.37
C GLY A 270 -6.26 4.20 -15.68
N VAL A 271 -7.08 4.44 -14.65
CA VAL A 271 -7.77 3.40 -13.89
C VAL A 271 -9.28 3.50 -14.12
N ASP A 272 -9.88 2.43 -14.64
CA ASP A 272 -11.33 2.28 -14.67
C ASP A 272 -11.83 1.90 -13.26
N ALA A 273 -12.63 2.79 -12.65
CA ALA A 273 -13.17 2.59 -11.31
C ALA A 273 -14.06 1.35 -11.20
N SER A 274 -14.78 0.97 -12.27
CA SER A 274 -15.62 -0.23 -12.27
C SER A 274 -14.79 -1.51 -12.33
N ALA A 275 -13.69 -1.50 -13.10
CA ALA A 275 -12.80 -2.65 -13.24
C ALA A 275 -12.02 -3.00 -11.96
N VAL A 276 -11.93 -2.06 -11.01
CA VAL A 276 -11.28 -2.25 -9.71
C VAL A 276 -12.27 -2.24 -8.55
N ASP A 277 -13.57 -2.41 -8.85
CA ASP A 277 -14.68 -2.40 -7.89
C ASP A 277 -14.70 -1.15 -6.98
N ALA A 278 -14.22 -0.01 -7.47
CA ALA A 278 -14.16 1.27 -6.77
C ALA A 278 -15.33 2.20 -7.11
N ASP A 279 -16.39 1.70 -7.74
CA ASP A 279 -17.65 2.42 -7.93
C ASP A 279 -18.85 1.67 -7.31
N PRO A 280 -19.22 1.96 -6.04
CA PRO A 280 -18.63 2.97 -5.16
C PRO A 280 -17.54 2.42 -4.23
N LEU A 281 -16.39 3.08 -4.20
CA LEU A 281 -15.38 2.90 -3.16
C LEU A 281 -15.99 3.25 -1.79
N PRO A 282 -15.90 2.41 -0.74
CA PRO A 282 -16.48 2.68 0.57
C PRO A 282 -15.78 3.85 1.28
N ALA A 283 -16.38 4.36 2.37
CA ALA A 283 -15.76 5.41 3.16
C ALA A 283 -14.40 4.94 3.69
N ALA A 284 -13.38 5.81 3.62
CA ALA A 284 -11.98 5.46 3.88
C ALA A 284 -11.38 4.34 3.01
N GLY A 285 -12.14 3.77 2.07
CA GLY A 285 -11.60 2.89 1.04
C GLY A 285 -10.60 3.63 0.16
N LEU A 286 -9.61 2.89 -0.35
CA LEU A 286 -8.55 3.45 -1.17
C LEU A 286 -8.14 2.55 -2.32
N VAL A 287 -7.63 3.20 -3.36
CA VAL A 287 -6.99 2.57 -4.51
C VAL A 287 -5.53 3.00 -4.54
N VAL A 288 -4.61 2.05 -4.62
CA VAL A 288 -3.18 2.28 -4.81
C VAL A 288 -2.87 2.08 -6.28
N VAL A 289 -2.29 3.11 -6.91
CA VAL A 289 -1.87 3.09 -8.30
C VAL A 289 -0.36 3.18 -8.32
N HIS A 290 0.26 2.10 -8.81
CA HIS A 290 1.69 2.08 -9.09
C HIS A 290 1.88 2.46 -10.56
N HIS A 291 2.55 3.57 -10.84
CA HIS A 291 2.68 4.11 -12.19
C HIS A 291 4.11 4.52 -12.52
N ARG A 292 4.47 4.49 -13.80
CA ARG A 292 5.75 5.03 -14.29
C ARG A 292 5.47 6.02 -15.40
N ARG A 293 5.73 7.32 -15.13
CA ARG A 293 5.43 8.43 -16.06
C ARG A 293 3.97 8.44 -16.53
N GLY A 294 3.03 8.26 -15.60
CA GLY A 294 1.59 8.19 -15.87
C GLY A 294 1.07 6.84 -16.37
N GLU A 295 1.93 5.93 -16.84
CA GLU A 295 1.52 4.60 -17.26
C GLU A 295 1.36 3.67 -16.05
N VAL A 296 0.18 3.07 -15.88
CA VAL A 296 -0.12 2.16 -14.77
C VAL A 296 0.65 0.84 -14.91
N ARG A 297 1.28 0.41 -13.81
CA ARG A 297 2.04 -0.85 -13.70
C ARG A 297 1.36 -1.87 -12.80
N ALA A 298 0.65 -1.40 -11.79
CA ALA A 298 -0.18 -2.24 -10.93
C ALA A 298 -1.23 -1.38 -10.21
N ILE A 299 -2.33 -2.01 -9.84
CA ILE A 299 -3.41 -1.38 -9.07
C ILE A 299 -3.76 -2.30 -7.90
N GLU A 300 -4.03 -1.71 -6.74
CA GLU A 300 -4.54 -2.42 -5.58
C GLU A 300 -5.76 -1.67 -5.02
N ARG A 301 -6.72 -2.39 -4.47
CA ARG A 301 -7.83 -1.81 -3.71
C ARG A 301 -7.79 -2.31 -2.28
N HIS A 302 -7.94 -1.41 -1.33
CA HIS A 302 -7.97 -1.71 0.10
C HIS A 302 -9.15 -1.05 0.77
N ASP A 303 -9.87 -1.83 1.56
CA ASP A 303 -10.95 -1.38 2.43
C ASP A 303 -10.46 -1.59 3.88
N PRO A 304 -9.92 -0.54 4.54
CA PRO A 304 -9.20 -0.69 5.81
C PRO A 304 -10.10 -0.91 7.04
N HIS A 305 -11.40 -1.17 6.85
CA HIS A 305 -12.42 -1.31 7.91
C HIS A 305 -13.40 -2.44 7.61
#